data_AF-A0A7J8Q714-F1
#
_entry.id   AF-A0A7J8Q714-F1
#
_cell.length_a   1.000
_cell.length_b   1.000
_cell.length_c   1.000
_cell.angle_alpha   90.00
_cell.angle_beta   90.00
_cell.angle_gamma   90.00
#
_symmetry.space_group_name_H-M   'P 1'
#
loop_
_entity.id
_entity.type
_entity.pdbx_description
1 polymer ?
#
loop_
_entity_poly.entity_id
_entity_poly.type
_entity_poly.pdbx_seq_one_letter_code
_entity_poly.pdbx_strand_id
1 'polypeptide(L)'
;MLSMATCSSCWVLKQCLIVGFLFVIMISSIQPVNGCFTSIFSFGDSLTDTGNLLEISLLESNKLPPSAFPPNGRTFFHHPSGRRCDGRLVIDFLAEALGIPFLRPSYTTKVGRLQKFQKGMNFAVAGATALNSSFLQENGIHNRSTNISLGDELNSFKHLLPSLCS
;
A
#
# COMPACT_ATOMS: atom_id res chain seq x y z
N MET A 1 53.60 -14.84 -35.28
CA MET A 1 52.59 -14.17 -34.41
C MET A 1 51.31 -15.00 -34.45
N LEU A 2 51.00 -15.77 -33.40
CA LEU A 2 49.72 -16.48 -33.31
C LEU A 2 48.66 -15.49 -32.80
N SER A 3 47.68 -15.17 -33.64
CA SER A 3 46.50 -14.40 -33.23
C SER A 3 45.53 -15.33 -32.50
N MET A 4 45.40 -15.16 -31.19
CA MET A 4 44.40 -15.87 -30.39
C MET A 4 43.02 -15.29 -30.71
N ALA A 5 42.24 -16.00 -31.53
CA ALA A 5 40.84 -15.67 -31.77
C ALA A 5 40.05 -15.84 -30.46
N THR A 6 39.61 -14.74 -29.86
CA THR A 6 38.73 -14.76 -28.70
C THR A 6 37.30 -15.06 -29.15
N CYS A 7 36.75 -16.18 -28.68
CA CYS A 7 35.37 -16.59 -28.97
C CYS A 7 34.39 -15.61 -28.28
N SER A 8 33.68 -14.81 -29.08
CA SER A 8 32.67 -13.84 -28.60
C SER A 8 31.57 -14.48 -27.75
N SER A 9 31.21 -15.73 -28.05
CA SER A 9 30.24 -16.53 -27.28
C SER A 9 30.73 -16.83 -25.85
N CYS A 10 32.03 -17.05 -25.66
CA CYS A 10 32.62 -17.31 -24.34
C CYS A 10 32.61 -16.06 -23.45
N TRP A 11 32.68 -14.87 -24.05
CA TRP A 11 32.59 -13.59 -23.34
C TRP A 11 31.18 -13.32 -22.82
N VAL A 12 30.16 -13.57 -23.65
CA VAL A 12 28.75 -13.43 -23.28
C VAL A 12 28.38 -14.42 -22.16
N LEU A 13 28.81 -15.68 -22.25
CA LEU A 13 28.54 -16.68 -21.22
C LEU A 13 29.15 -16.30 -19.86
N LYS A 14 30.39 -15.79 -19.84
CA LYS A 14 31.03 -15.28 -18.62
C LYS A 14 30.26 -14.11 -18.02
N GLN A 15 29.80 -13.17 -18.85
CA GLN A 15 28.99 -12.04 -18.40
C GLN A 15 27.68 -12.51 -17.74
N CYS A 16 26.98 -13.46 -18.35
CA CYS A 16 25.75 -14.03 -17.79
C CYS A 16 25.99 -14.74 -16.46
N LEU A 17 27.09 -15.50 -16.33
CA LEU A 17 27.46 -16.16 -15.08
C LEU A 17 27.78 -15.16 -13.95
N ILE A 18 28.48 -14.08 -14.27
CA ILE A 18 28.77 -13.00 -13.30
C ILE A 18 27.48 -12.32 -12.86
N VAL A 19 26.60 -11.96 -13.79
CA VAL A 19 25.30 -11.34 -13.47
C VAL A 19 24.43 -12.27 -12.62
N GLY A 20 24.37 -13.56 -12.98
CA GLY A 20 23.64 -14.56 -12.21
C GLY A 20 24.21 -14.74 -10.80
N PHE A 21 25.54 -14.77 -10.65
CA PHE A 21 26.20 -14.88 -9.35
C PHE A 21 25.96 -13.64 -8.48
N LEU A 22 26.06 -12.44 -9.06
CA LEU A 22 25.73 -11.19 -8.36
C LEU A 22 24.26 -11.16 -7.93
N PHE A 23 23.35 -11.66 -8.77
CA PHE A 23 21.92 -11.77 -8.42
C PHE A 23 21.69 -12.73 -7.26
N VAL A 24 22.38 -13.87 -7.22
CA VAL A 24 22.33 -14.82 -6.10
C VAL A 24 22.88 -14.20 -4.81
N ILE A 25 23.99 -13.46 -4.87
CA ILE A 25 24.55 -12.73 -3.72
C ILE A 25 23.55 -11.69 -3.20
N MET A 26 22.93 -10.93 -4.10
CA MET A 26 21.93 -9.92 -3.73
C MET A 26 20.71 -10.54 -3.04
N ILE A 27 20.24 -11.70 -3.49
CA ILE A 27 19.13 -12.42 -2.84
C ILE A 27 19.54 -12.96 -1.46
N SER A 28 20.74 -13.53 -1.33
CA SER A 28 21.21 -14.14 -0.08
C SER A 28 21.66 -13.13 0.99
N SER A 29 21.84 -11.86 0.61
CA SER A 29 22.07 -10.76 1.55
C SER A 29 20.79 -10.08 2.05
N ILE A 30 19.62 -10.50 1.55
CA ILE A 30 18.33 -10.12 2.14
C ILE A 30 18.19 -10.89 3.45
N GLN A 31 18.62 -10.28 4.55
CA GLN A 31 18.26 -10.76 5.87
C GLN A 31 16.73 -10.65 6.00
N PRO A 32 16.02 -11.73 6.36
CA PRO A 32 14.63 -11.57 6.76
C PRO A 32 14.61 -10.58 7.92
N VAL A 33 13.71 -9.60 7.86
CA VAL A 33 13.55 -8.65 8.96
C VAL A 33 13.11 -9.46 10.18
N ASN A 34 14.03 -9.68 11.12
CA ASN A 34 13.84 -10.49 12.32
C ASN A 34 13.06 -9.71 13.40
N GLY A 35 12.01 -9.00 12.99
CA GLY A 35 11.10 -8.27 13.86
C GLY A 35 9.79 -9.03 13.98
N CYS A 36 9.37 -9.33 15.22
CA CYS A 36 8.03 -9.85 15.50
C CYS A 36 7.01 -8.70 15.38
N PHE A 37 6.73 -8.24 14.15
CA PHE A 37 5.68 -7.26 13.92
C PHE A 37 4.32 -7.91 14.15
N THR A 38 3.53 -7.34 15.05
CA THR A 38 2.19 -7.84 15.39
C THR A 38 1.08 -7.00 14.76
N SER A 39 1.42 -5.84 14.19
CA SER A 39 0.48 -4.85 13.64
C SER A 39 1.12 -4.01 12.54
N ILE A 40 0.30 -3.51 11.62
CA ILE A 40 0.69 -2.50 10.62
C ILE A 40 -0.31 -1.34 10.65
N PHE A 41 0.18 -0.12 10.85
CA PHE A 41 -0.61 1.10 10.65
C PHE A 41 -0.10 1.80 9.40
N SER A 42 -0.98 1.98 8.41
CA SER A 42 -0.59 2.53 7.11
C SER A 42 -1.35 3.81 6.77
N PHE A 43 -0.65 4.70 6.08
CA PHE A 43 -1.08 6.03 5.65
C PHE A 43 -0.72 6.19 4.17
N GLY A 44 -1.24 7.19 3.49
CA GLY A 44 -0.84 7.49 2.12
C GLY A 44 -1.99 7.88 1.21
N ASP A 45 -2.08 7.22 0.07
CA ASP A 45 -3.03 7.58 -0.99
C ASP A 45 -3.65 6.34 -1.62
N SER A 46 -4.06 6.43 -2.90
CA SER A 46 -4.64 5.31 -3.64
C SER A 46 -3.77 4.04 -3.71
N LEU A 47 -2.45 4.17 -3.59
CA LEU A 47 -1.51 3.05 -3.65
C LEU A 47 -1.58 2.16 -2.40
N THR A 48 -2.07 2.71 -1.30
CA THR A 48 -2.23 1.99 -0.04
C THR A 48 -3.68 1.97 0.46
N ASP A 49 -4.60 2.74 -0.11
CA ASP A 49 -6.02 2.77 0.29
C ASP A 49 -6.73 1.41 0.07
N THR A 50 -7.11 0.79 1.19
CA THR A 50 -7.82 -0.51 1.20
C THR A 50 -9.34 -0.40 1.12
N GLY A 51 -9.89 0.80 0.91
CA GLY A 51 -11.31 1.07 0.73
C GLY A 51 -11.87 2.26 1.52
N ASN A 52 -11.03 3.09 2.14
CA ASN A 52 -11.46 4.26 2.90
C ASN A 52 -12.19 5.27 2.01
N LEU A 53 -11.69 5.57 0.80
CA LEU A 53 -12.41 6.49 -0.10
C LEU A 53 -13.80 5.96 -0.45
N LEU A 54 -13.95 4.63 -0.61
CA LEU A 54 -15.24 4.01 -0.86
C LEU A 54 -16.19 4.19 0.32
N GLU A 55 -15.73 3.89 1.54
CA GLU A 55 -16.53 4.06 2.76
C GLU A 55 -16.95 5.52 2.95
N ILE A 56 -16.02 6.48 2.83
CA ILE A 56 -16.30 7.92 2.93
C ILE A 56 -17.33 8.34 1.88
N SER A 57 -17.16 7.90 0.63
CA SER A 57 -18.06 8.26 -0.47
C SER A 57 -19.49 7.75 -0.24
N LEU A 58 -19.64 6.55 0.34
CA LEU A 58 -20.93 5.99 0.72
C LEU A 58 -21.59 6.78 1.85
N LEU A 59 -20.80 7.30 2.80
CA LEU A 59 -21.32 8.05 3.95
C LEU A 59 -21.69 9.50 3.61
N GLU A 60 -20.88 10.17 2.80
CA GLU A 60 -20.99 11.62 2.63
C GLU A 60 -21.80 12.05 1.40
N SER A 61 -21.68 11.31 0.29
CA SER A 61 -22.19 11.79 -1.00
C SER A 61 -23.03 10.78 -1.78
N ASN A 62 -23.05 9.50 -1.36
CA ASN A 62 -23.59 8.38 -2.14
C ASN A 62 -23.03 8.28 -3.57
N LYS A 63 -21.91 8.95 -3.87
CA LYS A 63 -21.28 8.95 -5.19
C LYS A 63 -20.12 7.97 -5.18
N LEU A 64 -20.31 6.80 -5.77
CA LEU A 64 -19.31 5.74 -5.79
C LEU A 64 -18.01 6.18 -6.50
N PRO A 65 -16.83 5.96 -5.89
CA PRO A 65 -15.55 6.25 -6.52
C PRO A 65 -15.23 5.20 -7.60
N PRO A 66 -14.25 5.47 -8.50
CA PRO A 66 -13.84 4.51 -9.52
C PRO A 66 -13.44 3.12 -8.98
N SER A 67 -12.94 3.06 -7.74
CA SER A 67 -12.55 1.79 -7.10
C SER A 67 -13.73 0.89 -6.70
N ALA A 68 -14.97 1.39 -6.80
CA ALA A 68 -16.20 0.62 -6.62
C ALA A 68 -16.61 -0.20 -7.85
N PHE A 69 -15.87 -0.06 -8.96
CA PHE A 69 -16.23 -0.67 -10.25
C PHE A 69 -15.08 -1.52 -10.82
N PRO A 70 -15.37 -2.49 -11.71
CA PRO A 70 -14.34 -3.18 -12.48
C PRO A 70 -13.43 -2.20 -13.25
N PRO A 71 -12.14 -2.53 -13.44
CA PRO A 71 -11.51 -3.84 -13.20
C PRO A 71 -11.03 -4.06 -11.75
N ASN A 72 -11.32 -3.14 -10.82
CA ASN A 72 -10.79 -3.23 -9.47
C ASN A 72 -11.20 -4.54 -8.75
N GLY A 73 -10.23 -5.16 -8.08
CA GLY A 73 -10.37 -6.43 -7.37
C GLY A 73 -10.65 -7.68 -8.23
N ARG A 74 -10.72 -7.59 -9.56
CA ARG A 74 -11.01 -8.71 -10.48
C ARG A 74 -10.09 -9.94 -10.31
N THR A 75 -8.79 -9.75 -10.14
CA THR A 75 -7.79 -10.84 -10.21
C THR A 75 -7.63 -11.59 -8.89
N PHE A 76 -7.90 -10.95 -7.75
CA PHE A 76 -7.69 -11.55 -6.42
C PHE A 76 -8.95 -11.60 -5.56
N PHE A 77 -9.69 -10.49 -5.44
CA PHE A 77 -10.90 -10.42 -4.61
C PHE A 77 -12.15 -10.90 -5.37
N HIS A 78 -12.07 -10.96 -6.70
CA HIS A 78 -13.16 -11.33 -7.62
C HIS A 78 -14.41 -10.43 -7.55
N HIS A 79 -14.28 -9.26 -6.93
CA HIS A 79 -15.27 -8.19 -6.91
C HIS A 79 -14.56 -6.84 -6.67
N PRO A 80 -15.19 -5.69 -6.99
CA PRO A 80 -14.66 -4.38 -6.59
C PRO A 80 -14.50 -4.30 -5.07
N SER A 81 -13.27 -4.17 -4.62
CA SER A 81 -12.90 -4.20 -3.19
C SER A 81 -12.70 -2.82 -2.58
N GLY A 82 -12.92 -1.75 -3.35
CA GLY A 82 -12.63 -0.37 -2.95
C GLY A 82 -11.16 0.05 -3.12
N ARG A 83 -10.27 -0.90 -3.44
CA ARG A 83 -8.85 -0.66 -3.79
C ARG A 83 -8.72 -0.11 -5.21
N ARG A 84 -7.78 0.80 -5.46
CA ARG A 84 -7.40 1.29 -6.81
C ARG A 84 -6.44 0.30 -7.51
N CYS A 85 -6.80 -0.98 -7.54
CA CYS A 85 -6.01 -2.05 -8.11
C CYS A 85 -6.93 -3.19 -8.56
N ASP A 86 -6.56 -3.92 -9.61
CA ASP A 86 -7.29 -5.11 -10.05
C ASP A 86 -7.18 -6.30 -9.08
N GLY A 87 -6.30 -6.22 -8.09
CA GLY A 87 -6.10 -7.24 -7.07
C GLY A 87 -5.60 -6.65 -5.76
N ARG A 88 -4.47 -7.17 -5.28
CA ARG A 88 -3.82 -6.78 -4.02
C ARG A 88 -2.96 -5.53 -4.17
N LEU A 89 -2.92 -4.71 -3.13
CA LEU A 89 -1.97 -3.61 -2.99
C LEU A 89 -0.64 -4.10 -2.41
N VAL A 90 0.43 -3.30 -2.54
CA VAL A 90 1.75 -3.60 -1.95
C VAL A 90 1.64 -3.89 -0.45
N ILE A 91 0.76 -3.16 0.26
CA ILE A 91 0.52 -3.35 1.69
C ILE A 91 -0.12 -4.71 2.03
N ASP A 92 -0.88 -5.31 1.12
CA ASP A 92 -1.49 -6.64 1.32
C ASP A 92 -0.38 -7.73 1.27
N PHE A 93 0.61 -7.59 0.38
CA PHE A 93 1.77 -8.49 0.33
C PHE A 93 2.67 -8.36 1.56
N LEU A 94 2.84 -7.13 2.06
CA LEU A 94 3.59 -6.90 3.30
C LEU A 94 2.88 -7.54 4.50
N ALA A 95 1.56 -7.39 4.60
CA ALA A 95 0.77 -8.00 5.65
C ALA A 95 0.89 -9.54 5.61
N GLU A 96 0.78 -10.14 4.43
CA GLU A 96 0.95 -11.58 4.23
C GLU A 96 2.34 -12.07 4.63
N ALA A 97 3.40 -11.38 4.21
CA ALA A 97 4.78 -11.71 4.57
C ALA A 97 5.03 -11.66 6.09
N LEU A 98 4.29 -10.81 6.81
CA LEU A 98 4.36 -10.66 8.26
C LEU A 98 3.35 -11.53 9.03
N GLY A 99 2.52 -12.34 8.35
CA GLY A 99 1.48 -13.13 8.98
C GLY A 99 0.36 -12.29 9.63
N ILE A 100 0.17 -11.06 9.15
CA ILE A 100 -0.85 -10.12 9.61
C ILE A 100 -2.04 -10.16 8.63
N PRO A 101 -3.30 -10.20 9.11
CA PRO A 101 -4.47 -10.10 8.22
C PRO A 101 -4.45 -8.83 7.37
N PHE A 102 -5.10 -8.85 6.22
CA PHE A 102 -5.23 -7.64 5.40
C PHE A 102 -5.82 -6.48 6.19
N LEU A 103 -5.19 -5.32 6.04
CA LEU A 103 -5.55 -4.14 6.80
C LEU A 103 -6.94 -3.67 6.38
N ARG A 104 -7.74 -3.33 7.39
CA ARG A 104 -9.08 -2.82 7.19
C ARG A 104 -9.06 -1.29 7.08
N PRO A 105 -9.95 -0.71 6.27
CA PRO A 105 -10.12 0.73 6.21
C PRO A 105 -10.58 1.27 7.57
N SER A 106 -9.98 2.37 8.03
CA SER A 106 -10.32 3.05 9.28
C SER A 106 -11.72 3.66 9.28
N TYR A 107 -12.25 4.00 8.11
CA TYR A 107 -13.56 4.65 7.96
C TYR A 107 -14.74 3.66 7.90
N THR A 108 -14.51 2.36 8.12
CA THR A 108 -15.60 1.38 8.07
C THR A 108 -16.55 1.54 9.27
N THR A 109 -17.83 1.77 8.99
CA THR A 109 -18.87 2.00 10.02
C THR A 109 -19.43 0.72 10.63
N LYS A 110 -19.14 -0.44 10.03
CA LYS A 110 -19.70 -1.75 10.42
C LYS A 110 -18.93 -2.45 11.54
N VAL A 111 -17.90 -1.83 12.12
CA VAL A 111 -17.04 -2.49 13.10
C VAL A 111 -17.39 -2.04 14.51
N GLY A 112 -18.00 -2.95 15.27
CA GLY A 112 -18.18 -2.82 16.71
C GLY A 112 -16.86 -2.44 17.39
N ARG A 113 -16.92 -1.39 18.20
CA ARG A 113 -15.80 -0.79 18.93
C ARG A 113 -15.04 -1.86 19.74
N LEU A 114 -13.71 -1.75 19.71
CA LEU A 114 -12.72 -2.23 20.70
C LEU A 114 -11.89 -3.49 20.39
N GLN A 115 -12.41 -4.61 19.91
CA GLN A 115 -11.59 -5.85 19.87
C GLN A 115 -10.60 -5.99 18.68
N LYS A 116 -10.45 -4.98 17.81
CA LYS A 116 -10.05 -5.23 16.40
C LYS A 116 -8.88 -4.42 15.85
N PHE A 117 -8.17 -3.65 16.67
CA PHE A 117 -7.01 -2.85 16.25
C PHE A 117 -5.65 -3.49 16.54
N GLN A 118 -5.63 -4.63 17.24
CA GLN A 118 -4.41 -5.35 17.63
C GLN A 118 -3.56 -5.88 16.48
N LYS A 119 -4.10 -5.86 15.25
CA LYS A 119 -3.40 -6.27 14.01
C LYS A 119 -3.13 -5.09 13.08
N GLY A 120 -3.40 -3.87 13.53
CA GLY A 120 -3.23 -2.67 12.73
C GLY A 120 -4.46 -2.26 11.93
N MET A 121 -4.30 -1.16 11.19
CA MET A 121 -5.38 -0.46 10.48
C MET A 121 -4.82 0.42 9.36
N ASN A 122 -5.61 0.63 8.32
CA ASN A 122 -5.23 1.46 7.19
C ASN A 122 -6.02 2.78 7.21
N PHE A 123 -5.30 3.89 7.28
CA PHE A 123 -5.83 5.26 7.27
C PHE A 123 -5.69 5.95 5.92
N ALA A 124 -5.02 5.32 4.95
CA ALA A 124 -4.78 5.91 3.63
C ALA A 124 -6.11 6.15 2.91
N VAL A 125 -6.25 7.32 2.28
CA VAL A 125 -7.44 7.67 1.48
C VAL A 125 -7.03 7.95 0.05
N ALA A 126 -7.69 7.32 -0.92
CA ALA A 126 -7.36 7.51 -2.32
C ALA A 126 -7.48 8.98 -2.75
N GLY A 127 -6.37 9.53 -3.22
CA GLY A 127 -6.25 10.93 -3.60
C GLY A 127 -5.81 11.85 -2.46
N ALA A 128 -5.56 11.36 -1.25
CA ALA A 128 -5.03 12.19 -0.17
C ALA A 128 -3.65 12.77 -0.53
N THR A 129 -3.37 13.94 0.05
CA THR A 129 -2.16 14.71 -0.24
C THR A 129 -1.29 14.86 0.99
N ALA A 130 0.03 14.97 0.80
CA ALA A 130 0.95 15.21 1.92
C ALA A 130 0.66 16.52 2.66
N LEU A 131 0.24 17.56 1.92
CA LEU A 131 -0.10 18.88 2.46
C LEU A 131 -1.61 19.01 2.65
N ASN A 132 -2.00 19.91 3.54
CA ASN A 132 -3.39 20.24 3.82
C ASN A 132 -4.10 20.74 2.56
N SER A 133 -5.37 20.38 2.43
CA SER A 133 -6.19 20.78 1.28
C SER A 133 -6.36 22.30 1.20
N SER A 134 -6.37 23.03 2.32
CA SER A 134 -6.41 24.51 2.34
C SER A 134 -5.18 25.12 1.69
N PHE A 135 -3.97 24.67 2.08
CA PHE A 135 -2.72 25.14 1.50
C PHE A 135 -2.68 24.91 -0.01
N LEU A 136 -3.11 23.73 -0.46
CA LEU A 136 -3.15 23.42 -1.90
C LEU A 136 -4.14 24.32 -2.65
N GLN A 137 -5.33 24.53 -2.09
CA GLN A 137 -6.35 25.40 -2.68
C GLN A 137 -5.90 26.86 -2.77
N GLU A 138 -5.22 27.39 -1.75
CA GLU A 138 -4.62 28.73 -1.76
C GLU A 138 -3.58 28.88 -2.88
N ASN A 139 -2.93 27.78 -3.27
CA ASN A 139 -1.99 27.72 -4.38
C ASN A 139 -2.63 27.29 -5.72
N GLY A 140 -3.97 27.32 -5.82
CA GLY A 140 -4.71 26.99 -7.05
C GLY A 140 -4.79 25.50 -7.39
N ILE A 141 -4.42 24.62 -6.46
CA ILE A 141 -4.47 23.16 -6.62
C ILE A 141 -5.75 22.64 -5.96
N HIS A 142 -6.70 22.22 -6.78
CA HIS A 142 -8.00 21.71 -6.31
C HIS A 142 -8.11 20.20 -6.49
N ASN A 143 -8.20 19.47 -5.38
CA ASN A 143 -8.46 18.04 -5.39
C ASN A 143 -9.96 17.77 -5.34
N ARG A 144 -10.52 17.22 -6.43
CA ARG A 144 -11.95 16.87 -6.52
C ARG A 144 -12.29 15.50 -5.92
N SER A 145 -11.28 14.70 -5.56
CA SER A 145 -11.49 13.33 -5.07
C SER A 145 -11.71 13.31 -3.56
N THR A 146 -10.93 14.10 -2.81
CA THR A 146 -10.98 14.18 -1.35
C THR A 146 -10.34 15.47 -0.88
N ASN A 147 -10.72 15.95 0.31
CA ASN A 147 -10.05 17.02 1.03
C ASN A 147 -9.10 16.51 2.13
N ILE A 148 -8.98 15.18 2.27
CA ILE A 148 -8.14 14.52 3.27
C ILE A 148 -6.68 14.68 2.91
N SER A 149 -5.91 15.07 3.90
CA SER A 149 -4.45 15.16 3.87
C SER A 149 -3.81 14.11 4.76
N LEU A 150 -2.50 13.89 4.60
CA LEU A 150 -1.71 13.06 5.52
C LEU A 150 -1.84 13.56 6.97
N GLY A 151 -1.99 14.87 7.18
CA GLY A 151 -2.26 15.44 8.50
C GLY A 151 -3.56 14.92 9.10
N ASP A 152 -4.62 14.80 8.31
CA ASP A 152 -5.91 14.28 8.73
C ASP A 152 -5.84 12.78 9.04
N GLU A 153 -5.15 11.99 8.20
CA GLU A 153 -4.94 10.56 8.44
C GLU A 153 -4.18 10.31 9.76
N LEU A 154 -3.14 11.11 10.03
CA LEU A 154 -2.40 11.06 11.29
C LEU A 154 -3.26 11.49 12.48
N ASN A 155 -4.16 12.46 12.32
CA ASN A 155 -5.08 12.86 13.37
C ASN A 155 -6.11 11.75 13.67
N SER A 156 -6.63 11.07 12.65
CA SER A 156 -7.46 9.86 12.82
C SER A 156 -6.72 8.77 13.59
N PHE A 157 -5.44 8.54 13.29
CA PHE A 157 -4.63 7.59 14.05
C PHE A 157 -4.41 8.03 15.51
N LYS A 158 -4.19 9.32 15.78
CA LYS A 158 -4.09 9.82 17.16
C LYS A 158 -5.35 9.55 17.98
N HIS A 159 -6.53 9.63 17.37
CA HIS A 159 -7.78 9.24 18.03
C HIS A 159 -7.86 7.74 18.35
N LEU A 160 -7.13 6.91 17.61
CA LEU A 160 -7.03 5.48 17.87
C LEU A 160 -6.09 5.15 19.05
N LEU A 161 -5.03 5.94 19.27
CA LEU A 161 -3.98 5.65 20.25
C LEU A 161 -4.49 5.24 21.65
N PRO A 162 -5.49 5.91 22.25
CA PRO A 162 -6.00 5.51 23.58
C PRO A 162 -6.54 4.08 23.64
N SER A 163 -7.06 3.56 22.52
CA SER A 163 -7.58 2.19 22.42
C SER A 163 -6.51 1.11 22.20
N LEU A 164 -5.28 1.52 21.91
CA LEU A 164 -4.13 0.61 21.78
C LEU A 164 -3.41 0.38 23.11
N CYS A 165 -3.59 1.30 24.07
CA CYS A 165 -2.92 1.28 25.37
C CYS A 165 -3.79 0.66 26.50
N SER A 166 -4.99 0.18 26.17
CA SER A 166 -5.95 -0.39 27.12
C SER A 166 -5.88 -1.91 27.20
#